data_AF-A0A2K3JEZ1-F1
#
_entry.id   AF-A0A2K3JEZ1-F1
#
_cell.length_a   1.000
_cell.length_b   1.000
_cell.length_c   1.000
_cell.angle_alpha   90.00
_cell.angle_beta   90.00
_cell.angle_gamma   90.00
#
_symmetry.space_group_name_H-M   'P 1'
#
loop_
_entity.id
_entity.type
_entity.pdbx_description
1 polymer ?
#
loop_
_entity_poly.entity_id
_entity_poly.type
_entity_poly.pdbx_seq_one_letter_code
_entity_poly.pdbx_strand_id
1 'polypeptide(L)'
;MKTKNTNHLRTQNHGIIELSATLLLLGLTVIVFAAIAFFFLSAPQGSPGPVTTITGRLVDNNLVLEHTGGEPISLNATIGILFGSVQLQIQAYDYADTVTKEDGLWSFGEQIIYPMYVHPEYVEVSQIEVMIINSEPESSIMFCTVLIDPLSDLSVTITVDPETPEMGTPVIFTITIHNNGNINVSGIKLRFQLPSGFTFVEYSAESGSYDNSTGIWQNIAMIQPGEAEVLTVTAIVGQVTPDELTQLLILLDGSGSIRKEDLDYIRNGFVTAIGNASIFPRGGFIEVTVVVFGGNAGSLTCKIVLNPTVVTNETINYVLTTLNKIATMPGFAATSCGILLGCDTITASSIFAPENRHVVMLISDGKASLLCNIDGDYSADTGGGMDPVTAAVIARDYMIDQFGMNPMDDEIDMVAVHVTDYSTYTWFRDEIVWPQPGYTAPPFRTDLPLHGFVCNATEWSDFPFIFKSIITNVLNRITLTADIVQASVTDPKIVNNIDGVLIIPQ
;
A
#
# COMPACT_ATOMS: atom_id res chain seq x y z
N MET A 1 65.40 59.63 -105.64
CA MET A 1 64.93 59.37 -104.26
C MET A 1 64.34 57.97 -104.19
N LYS A 2 65.07 56.97 -103.68
CA LYS A 2 64.62 55.57 -103.64
C LYS A 2 65.15 54.87 -102.37
N THR A 3 64.54 55.16 -101.23
CA THR A 3 64.77 54.45 -99.95
C THR A 3 63.55 54.63 -99.04
N LYS A 4 62.51 53.83 -99.27
CA LYS A 4 61.37 53.62 -98.34
C LYS A 4 60.58 52.40 -98.83
N ASN A 5 61.09 51.19 -98.67
CA ASN A 5 60.26 49.98 -98.82
C ASN A 5 60.83 48.68 -98.20
N THR A 6 62.00 48.72 -97.55
CA THR A 6 62.60 47.53 -96.92
C THR A 6 62.13 47.27 -95.49
N ASN A 7 61.48 48.24 -94.82
CA ASN A 7 60.99 48.06 -93.44
C ASN A 7 59.63 47.34 -93.34
N HIS A 8 58.85 47.24 -94.44
CA HIS A 8 57.49 46.70 -94.40
C HIS A 8 57.41 45.17 -94.58
N LEU A 9 58.41 44.56 -95.24
CA LEU A 9 58.50 43.11 -95.45
C LEU A 9 59.14 42.38 -94.25
N ARG A 10 60.02 43.05 -93.50
CA ARG A 10 60.69 42.46 -92.32
C ARG A 10 59.76 42.35 -91.10
N THR A 11 58.75 43.21 -91.00
CA THR A 11 57.71 43.19 -89.96
C THR A 11 56.59 42.18 -90.27
N GLN A 12 56.24 41.95 -91.55
CA GLN A 12 55.26 40.92 -91.93
C GLN A 12 55.76 39.49 -91.64
N ASN A 13 57.02 39.19 -91.95
CA ASN A 13 57.57 37.86 -91.65
C ASN A 13 57.76 37.62 -90.15
N HIS A 14 58.03 38.65 -89.34
CA HIS A 14 58.03 38.54 -87.88
C HIS A 14 56.64 38.23 -87.33
N GLY A 15 55.59 38.93 -87.81
CA GLY A 15 54.22 38.69 -87.38
C GLY A 15 53.71 37.28 -87.72
N ILE A 16 54.09 36.74 -88.87
CA ILE A 16 53.71 35.37 -89.27
C ILE A 16 54.44 34.31 -88.42
N ILE A 17 55.72 34.55 -88.08
CA ILE A 17 56.50 33.65 -87.21
C ILE A 17 55.98 33.69 -85.76
N GLU A 18 55.66 34.86 -85.22
CA GLU A 18 55.05 34.97 -83.88
C GLU A 18 53.68 34.32 -83.83
N LEU A 19 52.82 34.52 -84.85
CA LEU A 19 51.49 33.94 -84.86
C LEU A 19 51.54 32.41 -84.95
N SER A 20 52.44 31.86 -85.78
CA SER A 20 52.63 30.42 -85.91
C SER A 20 53.25 29.80 -84.66
N ALA A 21 54.24 30.46 -84.03
CA ALA A 21 54.80 30.01 -82.76
C ALA A 21 53.77 30.03 -81.62
N THR A 22 52.92 31.07 -81.56
CA THR A 22 51.87 31.20 -80.55
C THR A 22 50.78 30.15 -80.74
N LEU A 23 50.36 29.88 -81.98
CA LEU A 23 49.41 28.80 -82.28
C LEU A 23 49.97 27.42 -81.93
N LEU A 24 51.27 27.20 -82.17
CA LEU A 24 51.93 25.93 -81.88
C LEU A 24 52.10 25.74 -80.37
N LEU A 25 52.45 26.80 -79.64
CA LEU A 25 52.49 26.79 -78.18
C LEU A 25 51.10 26.52 -77.59
N LEU A 26 50.08 27.22 -78.09
CA LEU A 26 48.69 27.05 -77.64
C LEU A 26 48.22 25.61 -77.86
N GLY A 27 48.46 25.06 -79.06
CA GLY A 27 48.14 23.67 -79.38
C GLY A 27 48.83 22.67 -78.45
N LEU A 28 50.11 22.90 -78.14
CA LEU A 28 50.85 22.04 -77.21
C LEU A 28 50.29 22.13 -75.79
N THR A 29 49.97 23.34 -75.29
CA THR A 29 49.36 23.51 -73.96
C THR A 29 48.00 22.84 -73.87
N VAL A 30 47.15 22.95 -74.89
CA VAL A 30 45.83 22.30 -74.89
C VAL A 30 45.97 20.78 -74.85
N ILE A 31 46.93 20.22 -75.59
CA ILE A 31 47.20 18.78 -75.58
C ILE A 31 47.73 18.34 -74.21
N VAL A 32 48.66 19.07 -73.61
CA VAL A 32 49.19 18.76 -72.27
C VAL A 32 48.09 18.85 -71.22
N PHE A 33 47.24 19.88 -71.26
CA PHE A 33 46.13 20.03 -70.33
C PHE A 33 45.09 18.92 -70.50
N ALA A 34 44.78 18.54 -71.75
CA ALA A 34 43.88 17.44 -72.05
C ALA A 34 44.46 16.09 -71.60
N ALA A 35 45.78 15.87 -71.74
CA ALA A 35 46.44 14.66 -71.28
C ALA A 35 46.45 14.56 -69.75
N ILE A 36 46.73 15.67 -69.05
CA ILE A 36 46.65 15.75 -67.59
C ILE A 36 45.20 15.50 -67.13
N ALA A 37 44.22 16.19 -67.72
CA ALA A 37 42.81 16.01 -67.40
C ALA A 37 42.36 14.56 -67.65
N PHE A 38 42.79 13.95 -68.76
CA PHE A 38 42.52 12.55 -69.04
C PHE A 38 43.13 11.65 -67.96
N PHE A 39 44.40 11.83 -67.59
CA PHE A 39 45.04 11.04 -66.53
C PHE A 39 44.33 11.15 -65.17
N PHE A 40 43.87 12.35 -64.80
CA PHE A 40 43.13 12.55 -63.55
C PHE A 40 41.70 12.01 -63.59
N LEU A 41 41.01 12.12 -64.74
CA LEU A 41 39.62 11.67 -64.91
C LEU A 41 39.51 10.17 -65.23
N SER A 42 40.58 9.55 -65.74
CA SER A 42 40.65 8.11 -66.06
C SER A 42 41.39 7.29 -65.00
N ALA A 43 41.91 7.93 -63.95
CA ALA A 43 42.29 7.21 -62.74
C ALA A 43 41.05 6.45 -62.25
N PRO A 44 41.12 5.13 -62.05
CA PRO A 44 39.99 4.37 -61.52
C PRO A 44 39.63 4.97 -60.17
N GLN A 45 38.47 5.64 -60.11
CA GLN A 45 37.85 5.97 -58.85
C GLN A 45 37.58 4.62 -58.20
N GLY A 46 38.20 4.33 -57.04
CA GLY A 46 37.81 3.18 -56.25
C GLY A 46 36.30 3.23 -56.09
N SER A 47 35.60 2.13 -56.37
CA SER A 47 34.22 2.02 -55.90
C SER A 47 34.24 2.41 -54.43
N PRO A 48 33.36 3.31 -53.94
CA PRO A 48 33.19 3.43 -52.50
C PRO A 48 33.01 2.00 -51.97
N GLY A 49 33.89 1.59 -51.07
CA GLY A 49 33.76 0.32 -50.39
C GLY A 49 32.38 0.26 -49.72
N PRO A 50 31.83 -0.93 -49.47
CA PRO A 50 30.51 -1.03 -48.87
C PRO A 50 30.57 -0.39 -47.46
N VAL A 51 29.73 0.63 -47.23
CA VAL A 51 29.70 1.37 -45.96
C VAL A 51 29.24 0.44 -44.85
N THR A 52 30.08 0.24 -43.83
CA THR A 52 29.71 -0.53 -42.64
C THR A 52 28.54 0.13 -41.94
N THR A 53 27.46 -0.64 -41.75
CA THR A 53 26.19 -0.18 -41.19
C THR A 53 25.87 -0.96 -39.93
N ILE A 54 25.75 -0.24 -38.82
CA ILE A 54 25.33 -0.79 -37.53
C ILE A 54 23.94 -0.26 -37.20
N THR A 55 23.07 -1.17 -36.77
CA THR A 55 21.79 -0.81 -36.15
C THR A 55 21.85 -1.13 -34.67
N GLY A 56 21.07 -0.41 -33.88
CA GLY A 56 20.99 -0.64 -32.45
C GLY A 56 19.54 -0.63 -31.99
N ARG A 57 19.24 -1.46 -30.98
CA ARG A 57 17.94 -1.55 -30.34
C ARG A 57 18.11 -1.82 -28.85
N LEU A 58 17.09 -1.44 -28.07
CA LEU A 58 17.01 -1.78 -26.66
C LEU A 58 16.06 -2.97 -26.49
N VAL A 59 16.51 -4.05 -25.85
CA VAL A 59 15.69 -5.24 -25.55
C VAL A 59 15.98 -5.69 -24.12
N ASP A 60 14.96 -5.71 -23.26
CA ASP A 60 15.06 -6.17 -21.86
C ASP A 60 16.27 -5.58 -21.11
N ASN A 61 16.45 -4.26 -21.19
CA ASN A 61 17.60 -3.51 -20.65
C ASN A 61 18.97 -3.86 -21.24
N ASN A 62 19.03 -4.47 -22.42
CA ASN A 62 20.27 -4.68 -23.16
C ASN A 62 20.33 -3.80 -24.41
N LEU A 63 21.42 -3.04 -24.54
CA LEU A 63 21.76 -2.39 -25.80
C LEU A 63 22.32 -3.45 -26.75
N VAL A 64 21.53 -3.79 -27.76
CA VAL A 64 21.92 -4.74 -28.80
C VAL A 64 22.35 -3.96 -30.03
N LEU A 65 23.61 -4.07 -30.39
CA LEU A 65 24.17 -3.51 -31.62
C LEU A 65 24.37 -4.65 -32.62
N GLU A 66 23.84 -4.50 -33.82
CA GLU A 66 23.87 -5.52 -34.86
C GLU A 66 24.53 -4.98 -36.13
N HIS A 67 25.46 -5.77 -36.69
CA HIS A 67 26.07 -5.46 -37.98
C HIS A 67 25.13 -5.86 -39.10
N THR A 68 24.76 -4.89 -39.94
CA THR A 68 23.71 -5.04 -40.96
C THR A 68 24.20 -4.83 -42.39
N GLY A 69 25.51 -4.64 -42.58
CA GLY A 69 26.10 -4.51 -43.91
C GLY A 69 27.47 -3.84 -43.91
N GLY A 70 28.24 -4.03 -44.98
CA GLY A 70 29.57 -3.46 -45.16
C GLY A 70 30.71 -4.34 -44.65
N GLU A 71 31.90 -3.74 -44.52
CA GLU A 71 33.11 -4.45 -44.08
C GLU A 71 33.01 -4.88 -42.60
N PRO A 72 33.59 -6.03 -42.23
CA PRO A 72 33.69 -6.46 -40.84
C PRO A 72 34.47 -5.48 -39.96
N ILE A 73 34.09 -5.39 -38.68
CA ILE A 73 34.73 -4.52 -37.68
C ILE A 73 35.63 -5.38 -36.80
N SER A 74 36.82 -4.91 -36.41
CA SER A 74 37.65 -5.65 -35.44
C SER A 74 36.97 -5.68 -34.06
N LEU A 75 37.02 -6.81 -33.36
CA LEU A 75 36.54 -6.85 -31.96
C LEU A 75 37.38 -6.01 -30.98
N ASN A 76 38.55 -5.52 -31.39
CA ASN A 76 39.29 -4.49 -30.64
C ASN A 76 38.68 -3.08 -30.80
N ALA A 77 37.58 -2.96 -31.54
CA ALA A 77 36.86 -1.71 -31.68
C ALA A 77 36.34 -1.24 -30.32
N THR A 78 36.50 0.07 -30.12
CA THR A 78 35.99 0.76 -28.95
C THR A 78 34.60 1.30 -29.26
N ILE A 79 33.65 1.05 -28.36
CA ILE A 79 32.28 1.55 -28.46
C ILE A 79 32.05 2.58 -27.36
N GLY A 80 31.86 3.83 -27.76
CA GLY A 80 31.37 4.91 -26.89
C GLY A 80 29.84 4.92 -26.88
N ILE A 81 29.25 5.02 -25.69
CA ILE A 81 27.80 5.06 -25.48
C ILE A 81 27.49 6.34 -24.70
N LEU A 82 26.61 7.18 -25.24
CA LEU A 82 26.19 8.45 -24.65
C LEU A 82 24.67 8.48 -24.49
N PHE A 83 24.21 8.83 -23.30
CA PHE A 83 22.80 9.02 -22.96
C PHE A 83 22.70 10.00 -21.80
N GLY A 84 21.89 11.05 -21.95
CA GLY A 84 21.75 12.08 -20.92
C GLY A 84 23.09 12.77 -20.65
N SER A 85 23.54 12.75 -19.39
CA SER A 85 24.87 13.26 -18.99
C SER A 85 25.94 12.16 -18.92
N VAL A 86 25.55 10.90 -19.08
CA VAL A 86 26.42 9.75 -18.88
C VAL A 86 27.14 9.37 -20.18
N GLN A 87 28.47 9.22 -20.08
CA GLN A 87 29.33 8.75 -21.15
C GLN A 87 30.08 7.49 -20.71
N LEU A 88 29.91 6.41 -21.47
CA LEU A 88 30.55 5.11 -21.23
C LEU A 88 31.40 4.71 -22.43
N GLN A 89 32.41 3.88 -22.17
CA GLN A 89 33.27 3.32 -23.21
C GLN A 89 33.51 1.84 -22.91
N ILE A 90 33.24 0.98 -23.88
CA ILE A 90 33.39 -0.48 -23.79
C ILE A 90 34.24 -1.00 -24.95
N GLN A 91 34.79 -2.20 -24.80
CA GLN A 91 35.42 -2.94 -25.89
C GLN A 91 34.40 -3.91 -26.50
N ALA A 92 34.32 -3.97 -27.83
CA ALA A 92 33.40 -4.89 -28.51
C ALA A 92 33.66 -6.35 -28.11
N TYR A 93 34.93 -6.73 -27.97
CA TYR A 93 35.33 -8.07 -27.54
C TYR A 93 34.67 -8.52 -26.23
N ASP A 94 34.52 -7.64 -25.24
CA ASP A 94 33.99 -8.04 -23.93
C ASP A 94 32.51 -8.45 -23.99
N TYR A 95 31.78 -7.94 -24.98
CA TYR A 95 30.32 -8.06 -25.11
C TYR A 95 29.87 -8.82 -26.38
N ALA A 96 30.82 -9.39 -27.12
CA ALA A 96 30.56 -10.31 -28.22
C ALA A 96 30.27 -11.73 -27.71
N ASP A 97 29.42 -12.48 -28.42
CA ASP A 97 29.15 -13.89 -28.11
C ASP A 97 30.36 -14.79 -28.43
N THR A 98 30.25 -16.09 -28.12
CA THR A 98 31.38 -17.02 -28.30
C THR A 98 31.71 -17.26 -29.78
N VAL A 99 30.72 -17.20 -30.67
CA VAL A 99 30.87 -17.48 -32.10
C VAL A 99 31.60 -16.31 -32.78
N THR A 100 31.14 -15.09 -32.52
CA THR A 100 31.75 -13.83 -33.01
C THR A 100 33.23 -13.72 -32.59
N LYS A 101 33.60 -14.30 -31.44
CA LYS A 101 34.98 -14.27 -30.93
C LYS A 101 35.94 -15.20 -31.67
N GLU A 102 35.46 -16.15 -32.47
CA GLU A 102 36.31 -17.19 -33.08
C GLU A 102 37.28 -16.62 -34.13
N ASP A 103 36.84 -15.66 -34.94
CA ASP A 103 37.65 -15.01 -35.97
C ASP A 103 38.12 -13.60 -35.57
N GLY A 104 37.64 -13.08 -34.43
CA GLY A 104 38.02 -11.77 -33.91
C GLY A 104 37.37 -10.60 -34.65
N LEU A 105 36.38 -10.87 -35.48
CA LEU A 105 35.66 -9.90 -36.30
C LEU A 105 34.20 -9.83 -35.88
N TRP A 106 33.61 -8.65 -36.05
CA TRP A 106 32.19 -8.40 -35.93
C TRP A 106 31.64 -8.16 -37.34
N SER A 107 30.95 -9.19 -37.85
CA SER A 107 30.51 -9.37 -39.23
C SER A 107 28.98 -9.36 -39.35
N PHE A 108 28.48 -9.35 -40.59
CA PHE A 108 27.05 -9.26 -40.88
C PHE A 108 26.20 -10.28 -40.10
N GLY A 109 25.19 -9.78 -39.38
CA GLY A 109 24.26 -10.56 -38.56
C GLY A 109 24.72 -10.82 -37.12
N GLU A 110 25.98 -10.52 -36.79
CA GLU A 110 26.52 -10.69 -35.44
C GLU A 110 26.18 -9.49 -34.56
N GLN A 111 26.17 -9.73 -33.24
CA GLN A 111 25.68 -8.78 -32.25
C GLN A 111 26.69 -8.54 -31.12
N ILE A 112 26.75 -7.29 -30.68
CA ILE A 112 27.38 -6.87 -29.42
C ILE A 112 26.26 -6.51 -28.45
N ILE A 113 26.21 -7.18 -27.30
CA ILE A 113 25.12 -7.04 -26.33
C ILE A 113 25.66 -6.45 -25.03
N TYR A 114 25.38 -5.18 -24.78
CA TYR A 114 25.79 -4.49 -23.57
C TYR A 114 24.62 -4.42 -22.57
N PRO A 115 24.73 -5.03 -21.36
CA PRO A 115 23.72 -4.92 -20.33
C PRO A 115 23.75 -3.52 -19.71
N MET A 116 22.64 -2.81 -19.84
CA MET A 116 22.49 -1.48 -19.25
C MET A 116 21.99 -1.67 -17.82
N TYR A 117 22.93 -1.72 -16.87
CA TYR A 117 22.60 -1.68 -15.45
C TYR A 117 21.81 -0.40 -15.18
N VAL A 118 20.62 -0.56 -14.58
CA VAL A 118 19.57 0.45 -14.42
C VAL A 118 20.13 1.76 -13.81
N HIS A 119 20.49 2.71 -14.67
CA HIS A 119 20.86 4.08 -14.30
C HIS A 119 19.62 4.98 -14.45
N PRO A 120 19.29 5.84 -13.48
CA PRO A 120 18.09 6.68 -13.51
C PRO A 120 17.93 7.49 -14.80
N GLU A 121 19.02 8.03 -15.34
CA GLU A 121 19.02 8.83 -16.57
C GLU A 121 18.65 8.06 -17.85
N TYR A 122 18.70 6.72 -17.88
CA TYR A 122 18.21 5.94 -19.02
C TYR A 122 16.69 6.07 -19.19
N VAL A 123 15.99 6.40 -18.12
CA VAL A 123 14.55 6.60 -18.08
C VAL A 123 14.19 8.06 -18.41
N GLU A 124 15.14 8.92 -18.79
CA GLU A 124 14.82 10.35 -19.06
C GLU A 124 15.16 10.78 -20.49
N VAL A 125 15.65 9.85 -21.31
CA VAL A 125 16.20 10.14 -22.64
C VAL A 125 15.41 9.42 -23.73
N SER A 126 15.22 10.09 -24.87
CA SER A 126 14.52 9.52 -26.02
C SER A 126 15.43 8.75 -26.98
N GLN A 127 16.75 8.87 -26.80
CA GLN A 127 17.73 8.18 -27.64
C GLN A 127 19.04 7.91 -26.90
N ILE A 128 19.76 6.89 -27.37
CA ILE A 128 21.15 6.59 -27.01
C ILE A 128 21.99 6.81 -28.26
N GLU A 129 23.05 7.60 -28.11
CA GLU A 129 24.03 7.82 -29.17
C GLU A 129 25.20 6.85 -28.99
N VAL A 130 25.51 6.11 -30.03
CA VAL A 130 26.58 5.12 -30.04
C VAL A 130 27.61 5.51 -31.09
N MET A 131 28.86 5.61 -30.66
CA MET A 131 30.02 5.88 -31.50
C MET A 131 30.95 4.68 -31.48
N ILE A 132 31.25 4.11 -32.64
CA ILE A 132 32.14 2.95 -32.76
C ILE A 132 33.41 3.40 -33.47
N ILE A 133 34.56 3.16 -32.84
CA ILE A 133 35.88 3.48 -33.36
C ILE A 133 36.58 2.16 -33.68
N ASN A 134 36.67 1.83 -34.97
CA ASN A 134 37.43 0.68 -35.44
C ASN A 134 38.92 1.06 -35.54
N SER A 135 39.81 0.28 -34.92
CA SER A 135 41.22 0.66 -34.77
C SER A 135 42.12 0.28 -35.95
N GLU A 136 41.71 -0.61 -36.86
CA GLU A 136 42.56 -1.08 -37.99
C GLU A 136 41.73 -1.50 -39.22
N PRO A 137 42.21 -1.31 -40.48
CA PRO A 137 43.42 -0.60 -40.92
C PRO A 137 43.18 0.86 -41.33
N GLU A 138 41.93 1.31 -41.36
CA GLU A 138 41.54 2.71 -41.56
C GLU A 138 40.65 3.07 -40.38
N SER A 139 41.11 3.96 -39.49
CA SER A 139 40.33 4.36 -38.31
C SER A 139 38.96 4.88 -38.74
N SER A 140 37.96 4.00 -38.70
CA SER A 140 36.61 4.25 -39.20
C SER A 140 35.74 4.58 -38.00
N ILE A 141 35.10 5.73 -38.04
CA ILE A 141 34.15 6.16 -37.02
C ILE A 141 32.75 5.92 -37.57
N MET A 142 31.98 5.09 -36.87
CA MET A 142 30.58 4.82 -37.18
C MET A 142 29.70 5.39 -36.08
N PHE A 143 28.51 5.86 -36.47
CA PHE A 143 27.51 6.36 -35.54
C PHE A 143 26.24 5.54 -35.69
N CYS A 144 25.61 5.22 -34.57
CA CYS A 144 24.31 4.60 -34.51
C CYS A 144 23.47 5.32 -33.45
N THR A 145 22.19 5.57 -33.75
CA THR A 145 21.24 6.12 -32.79
C THR A 145 20.23 5.04 -32.46
N VAL A 146 20.09 4.74 -31.17
CA VAL A 146 19.09 3.81 -30.67
C VAL A 146 17.96 4.62 -30.06
N LEU A 147 16.77 4.50 -30.62
CA LEU A 147 15.58 5.16 -30.08
C LEU A 147 15.11 4.37 -28.86
N ILE A 148 14.81 5.08 -27.78
CA ILE A 148 14.11 4.50 -26.63
C ILE A 148 12.63 4.76 -26.86
N ASP A 149 11.83 3.69 -26.83
CA ASP A 149 10.40 3.83 -27.00
C ASP A 149 9.83 4.70 -25.86
N PRO A 150 9.02 5.72 -26.18
CA PRO A 150 8.36 6.53 -25.16
C PRO A 150 7.37 5.66 -24.39
N LEU A 151 7.61 5.53 -23.09
CA LEU A 151 6.83 4.72 -22.16
C LEU A 151 6.19 5.65 -21.13
N SER A 152 4.86 5.77 -21.18
CA SER A 152 4.10 6.28 -20.05
C SER A 152 3.93 5.15 -19.04
N ASP A 153 4.46 5.33 -17.83
CA ASP A 153 4.24 4.39 -16.73
C ASP A 153 3.79 5.10 -15.46
N LEU A 154 2.52 4.93 -15.09
CA LEU A 154 1.98 5.51 -13.87
C LEU A 154 1.73 4.41 -12.83
N SER A 155 2.11 4.67 -11.58
CA SER A 155 1.71 3.85 -10.43
C SER A 155 0.93 4.69 -9.42
N VAL A 156 0.00 4.06 -8.72
CA VAL A 156 -0.79 4.68 -7.66
C VAL A 156 -0.50 3.99 -6.34
N THR A 157 -0.27 4.77 -5.28
CA THR A 157 -0.19 4.25 -3.90
C THR A 157 -1.18 4.96 -3.01
N ILE A 158 -1.76 4.24 -2.05
CA ILE A 158 -2.73 4.79 -1.11
C ILE A 158 -2.38 4.38 0.30
N THR A 159 -2.46 5.35 1.20
CA THR A 159 -2.35 5.13 2.63
C THR A 159 -3.55 5.73 3.34
N VAL A 160 -3.82 5.23 4.54
CA VAL A 160 -4.91 5.70 5.41
C VAL A 160 -4.34 5.96 6.79
N ASP A 161 -4.70 7.10 7.40
CA ASP A 161 -4.25 7.47 8.74
C ASP A 161 -5.41 8.08 9.54
N PRO A 162 -5.72 7.55 10.74
CA PRO A 162 -5.18 6.31 11.32
C PRO A 162 -5.77 5.05 10.63
N GLU A 163 -5.01 3.94 10.62
CA GLU A 163 -5.44 2.65 10.02
C GLU A 163 -6.62 2.00 10.77
N THR A 164 -6.76 2.30 12.06
CA THR A 164 -7.85 1.86 12.94
C THR A 164 -8.58 3.06 13.53
N PRO A 165 -9.36 3.82 12.73
CA PRO A 165 -10.01 5.04 13.20
C PRO A 165 -11.24 4.73 14.06
N GLU A 166 -11.56 5.60 15.01
CA GLU A 166 -12.79 5.51 15.77
C GLU A 166 -13.98 6.05 14.95
N MET A 167 -15.18 5.50 15.17
CA MET A 167 -16.39 6.10 14.59
C MET A 167 -16.54 7.58 14.96
N GLY A 168 -16.95 8.38 13.99
CA GLY A 168 -17.14 9.82 14.15
C GLY A 168 -15.84 10.62 14.16
N THR A 169 -14.67 9.97 14.07
CA THR A 169 -13.37 10.67 13.96
C THR A 169 -12.96 10.85 12.50
N PRO A 170 -12.13 11.87 12.21
CA PRO A 170 -11.57 12.05 10.88
C PRO A 170 -10.52 10.98 10.58
N VAL A 171 -10.56 10.48 9.36
CA VAL A 171 -9.52 9.68 8.72
C VAL A 171 -9.03 10.41 7.48
N ILE A 172 -7.74 10.30 7.18
CA ILE A 172 -7.11 10.92 6.01
C ILE A 172 -6.64 9.81 5.08
N PHE A 173 -7.16 9.80 3.87
CA PHE A 173 -6.66 8.97 2.77
C PHE A 173 -5.66 9.78 1.95
N THR A 174 -4.44 9.27 1.78
CA THR A 174 -3.41 9.91 0.94
C THR A 174 -3.21 9.07 -0.31
N ILE A 175 -3.50 9.65 -1.47
CA ILE A 175 -3.41 9.03 -2.78
C ILE A 175 -2.27 9.69 -3.54
N THR A 176 -1.29 8.92 -3.98
CA THR A 176 -0.12 9.40 -4.72
C THR A 176 -0.08 8.76 -6.09
N ILE A 177 0.02 9.55 -7.15
CA ILE A 177 0.27 9.09 -8.53
C ILE A 177 1.73 9.41 -8.86
N HIS A 178 2.52 8.41 -9.23
CA HIS A 178 3.92 8.55 -9.59
C HIS A 178 4.15 8.15 -11.04
N ASN A 179 5.02 8.88 -11.75
CA ASN A 179 5.39 8.55 -13.13
C ASN A 179 6.74 7.82 -13.17
N ASN A 180 6.68 6.48 -13.25
CA ASN A 180 7.82 5.59 -13.47
C ASN A 180 8.28 5.56 -14.94
N GLY A 181 7.55 6.20 -15.85
CA GLY A 181 7.84 6.23 -17.27
C GLY A 181 8.91 7.24 -17.66
N ASN A 182 9.32 7.22 -18.93
CA ASN A 182 10.36 8.09 -19.47
C ASN A 182 9.85 9.31 -20.26
N ILE A 183 8.54 9.53 -20.22
CA ILE A 183 7.89 10.69 -20.83
C ILE A 183 7.01 11.42 -19.84
N ASN A 184 6.77 12.69 -20.10
CA ASN A 184 5.79 13.47 -19.35
C ASN A 184 4.38 12.92 -19.59
N VAL A 185 3.61 12.71 -18.52
CA VAL A 185 2.24 12.21 -18.60
C VAL A 185 1.25 13.34 -18.29
N SER A 186 0.21 13.48 -19.12
CA SER A 186 -0.83 14.48 -18.96
C SER A 186 -2.21 13.90 -19.30
N GLY A 187 -3.29 14.62 -18.98
CA GLY A 187 -4.65 14.10 -19.18
C GLY A 187 -5.03 13.01 -18.17
N ILE A 188 -4.33 12.96 -17.05
CA ILE A 188 -4.50 11.94 -16.00
C ILE A 188 -5.85 12.15 -15.32
N LYS A 189 -6.56 11.04 -15.13
CA LYS A 189 -7.77 10.95 -14.32
C LYS A 189 -7.69 9.71 -13.47
N LEU A 190 -7.92 9.87 -12.18
CA LEU A 190 -7.96 8.77 -11.23
C LEU A 190 -9.35 8.73 -10.60
N ARG A 191 -9.88 7.53 -10.38
CA ARG A 191 -11.11 7.35 -9.61
C ARG A 191 -10.78 6.82 -8.22
N PHE A 192 -11.05 7.64 -7.21
CA PHE A 192 -11.03 7.33 -5.80
C PHE A 192 -12.43 7.57 -5.23
N GLN A 193 -13.19 6.52 -4.96
CA GLN A 193 -14.51 6.65 -4.34
C GLN A 193 -14.40 6.32 -2.85
N LEU A 194 -14.82 7.25 -1.99
CA LEU A 194 -14.96 6.96 -0.57
C LEU A 194 -15.98 5.81 -0.38
N PRO A 195 -15.64 4.75 0.37
CA PRO A 195 -16.55 3.65 0.64
C PRO A 195 -17.80 4.06 1.42
N SER A 196 -18.83 3.21 1.38
CA SER A 196 -19.92 3.28 2.35
C SER A 196 -19.36 3.17 3.76
N GLY A 197 -19.93 3.91 4.71
CA GLY A 197 -19.37 4.02 6.06
C GLY A 197 -18.38 5.17 6.21
N PHE A 198 -18.18 6.02 5.19
CA PHE A 198 -17.43 7.27 5.32
C PHE A 198 -18.28 8.48 4.90
N THR A 199 -18.11 9.59 5.61
CA THR A 199 -18.71 10.88 5.24
C THR A 199 -17.60 11.84 4.85
N PHE A 200 -17.57 12.24 3.58
CA PHE A 200 -16.60 13.21 3.07
C PHE A 200 -16.63 14.52 3.86
N VAL A 201 -15.45 15.06 4.18
CA VAL A 201 -15.27 16.38 4.82
C VAL A 201 -14.67 17.36 3.84
N GLU A 202 -13.45 17.05 3.38
CA GLU A 202 -12.67 17.93 2.51
C GLU A 202 -11.62 17.13 1.72
N TYR A 203 -10.98 17.79 0.76
CA TYR A 203 -9.79 17.28 0.10
C TYR A 203 -8.76 18.40 -0.08
N SER A 204 -7.50 18.00 -0.24
CA SER A 204 -6.42 18.86 -0.72
C SER A 204 -5.67 18.11 -1.81
N ALA A 205 -5.35 18.79 -2.92
CA ALA A 205 -4.59 18.21 -4.01
C ALA A 205 -3.45 19.16 -4.40
N GLU A 206 -2.27 18.62 -4.70
CA GLU A 206 -1.15 19.40 -5.22
C GLU A 206 -1.50 20.02 -6.58
N SER A 207 -2.28 19.29 -7.39
CA SER A 207 -2.89 19.78 -8.62
C SER A 207 -4.24 19.13 -8.93
N GLY A 208 -4.96 19.73 -9.87
CA GLY A 208 -6.27 19.25 -10.32
C GLY A 208 -7.40 19.48 -9.32
N SER A 209 -8.50 18.77 -9.54
CA SER A 209 -9.74 18.91 -8.77
C SER A 209 -10.36 17.54 -8.53
N TYR A 210 -10.75 17.27 -7.29
CA TYR A 210 -11.45 16.06 -6.89
C TYR A 210 -12.96 16.33 -6.70
N ASP A 211 -13.79 15.43 -7.21
CA ASP A 211 -15.23 15.44 -7.04
C ASP A 211 -15.67 14.20 -6.25
N ASN A 212 -16.02 14.42 -4.98
CA ASN A 212 -16.46 13.35 -4.08
C ASN A 212 -17.73 12.61 -4.55
N SER A 213 -18.60 13.27 -5.33
CA SER A 213 -19.86 12.64 -5.78
C SER A 213 -19.63 11.56 -6.84
N THR A 214 -18.56 11.72 -7.63
CA THR A 214 -18.17 10.77 -8.69
C THR A 214 -16.93 9.95 -8.32
N GLY A 215 -16.18 10.41 -7.31
CA GLY A 215 -14.87 9.92 -6.93
C GLY A 215 -13.78 10.28 -7.93
N ILE A 216 -14.00 11.23 -8.86
CA ILE A 216 -13.04 11.52 -9.94
C ILE A 216 -12.09 12.63 -9.51
N TRP A 217 -10.78 12.34 -9.52
CA TRP A 217 -9.71 13.31 -9.52
C TRP A 217 -9.23 13.54 -10.95
N GLN A 218 -9.28 14.79 -11.43
CA GLN A 218 -8.98 15.14 -12.82
C GLN A 218 -8.35 16.53 -12.94
N ASN A 219 -7.93 16.89 -14.15
CA ASN A 219 -7.17 18.12 -14.44
C ASN A 219 -5.85 18.20 -13.66
N ILE A 220 -5.28 17.03 -13.35
CA ILE A 220 -3.98 16.87 -12.69
C ILE A 220 -2.91 17.48 -13.61
N ALA A 221 -1.94 18.16 -13.00
CA ALA A 221 -0.82 18.73 -13.73
C ALA A 221 -0.03 17.64 -14.46
N MET A 222 0.79 18.07 -15.41
CA MET A 222 1.68 17.16 -16.13
C MET A 222 2.74 16.62 -15.17
N ILE A 223 2.82 15.30 -15.04
CA ILE A 223 3.80 14.63 -14.19
C ILE A 223 5.02 14.28 -15.04
N GLN A 224 6.19 14.79 -14.65
CA GLN A 224 7.46 14.49 -15.32
C GLN A 224 7.99 13.10 -14.89
N PRO A 225 8.92 12.49 -15.64
CA PRO A 225 9.59 11.26 -15.21
C PRO A 225 10.13 11.39 -13.78
N GLY A 226 9.83 10.41 -12.92
CA GLY A 226 10.28 10.38 -11.52
C GLY A 226 9.53 11.31 -10.55
N GLU A 227 8.59 12.12 -11.04
CA GLU A 227 7.78 13.01 -10.20
C GLU A 227 6.45 12.36 -9.80
N ALA A 228 5.78 12.95 -8.81
CA ALA A 228 4.48 12.51 -8.33
C ALA A 228 3.51 13.68 -8.07
N GLU A 229 2.23 13.34 -7.98
CA GLU A 229 1.17 14.25 -7.55
C GLU A 229 0.34 13.58 -6.45
N VAL A 230 -0.02 14.37 -5.43
CA VAL A 230 -0.71 13.88 -4.24
C VAL A 230 -2.12 14.49 -4.09
N LEU A 231 -3.08 13.63 -3.75
CA LEU A 231 -4.43 13.97 -3.29
C LEU A 231 -4.61 13.43 -1.86
N THR A 232 -5.00 14.28 -0.92
CA THR A 232 -5.48 13.88 0.41
C THR A 232 -6.98 14.07 0.51
N VAL A 233 -7.71 13.05 0.95
CA VAL A 233 -9.16 13.11 1.20
C VAL A 233 -9.42 12.85 2.68
N THR A 234 -10.05 13.82 3.35
CA THR A 234 -10.47 13.68 4.75
C THR A 234 -11.93 13.26 4.80
N ALA A 235 -12.23 12.23 5.58
CA ALA A 235 -13.59 11.74 5.81
C ALA A 235 -13.84 11.46 7.29
N ILE A 236 -15.08 11.58 7.74
CA ILE A 236 -15.52 11.09 9.04
C ILE A 236 -15.94 9.63 8.90
N VAL A 237 -15.44 8.79 9.80
CA VAL A 237 -15.92 7.42 9.95
C VAL A 237 -17.41 7.41 10.33
N GLY A 238 -18.23 6.89 9.44
CA GLY A 238 -19.66 6.66 9.63
C GLY A 238 -19.95 5.35 10.34
N GLN A 239 -21.23 5.01 10.41
CA GLN A 239 -21.66 3.77 11.06
C GLN A 239 -21.44 2.57 10.15
N VAL A 240 -20.80 1.52 10.68
CA VAL A 240 -20.76 0.20 10.05
C VAL A 240 -21.55 -0.75 10.93
N THR A 241 -22.51 -1.45 10.32
CA THR A 241 -23.13 -2.62 10.96
C THR A 241 -22.04 -3.67 11.17
N PRO A 242 -21.94 -4.32 12.33
CA PRO A 242 -21.00 -5.42 12.51
C PRO A 242 -21.14 -6.40 11.34
N ASP A 243 -20.04 -6.62 10.62
CA ASP A 243 -20.02 -7.53 9.47
C ASP A 243 -20.11 -9.00 9.92
N GLU A 244 -19.87 -9.24 11.22
CA GLU A 244 -19.92 -10.55 11.86
C GLU A 244 -20.86 -10.59 13.08
N LEU A 245 -21.42 -11.77 13.32
CA LEU A 245 -22.24 -12.04 14.49
C LEU A 245 -21.38 -11.92 15.75
N THR A 246 -21.72 -10.98 16.63
CA THR A 246 -21.04 -10.74 17.90
C THR A 246 -21.87 -11.25 19.08
N GLN A 247 -21.30 -12.13 19.90
CA GLN A 247 -21.88 -12.58 21.16
C GLN A 247 -21.26 -11.80 22.33
N LEU A 248 -22.03 -10.89 22.92
CA LEU A 248 -21.63 -10.05 24.04
C LEU A 248 -22.08 -10.65 25.37
N LEU A 249 -21.13 -11.09 26.19
CA LEU A 249 -21.32 -11.50 27.58
C LEU A 249 -21.06 -10.33 28.52
N ILE A 250 -22.04 -9.95 29.33
CA ILE A 250 -21.84 -9.01 30.44
C ILE A 250 -21.88 -9.78 31.76
N LEU A 251 -20.75 -9.81 32.45
CA LEU A 251 -20.59 -10.33 33.80
C LEU A 251 -20.61 -9.15 34.78
N LEU A 252 -21.68 -9.03 35.55
CA LEU A 252 -21.85 -7.94 36.50
C LEU A 252 -21.72 -8.44 37.93
N ASP A 253 -20.80 -7.84 38.68
CA ASP A 253 -20.78 -7.94 40.12
C ASP A 253 -22.06 -7.32 40.68
N GLY A 254 -22.82 -8.11 41.41
CA GLY A 254 -23.99 -7.70 42.15
C GLY A 254 -23.80 -7.92 43.65
N SER A 255 -22.58 -8.15 44.13
CA SER A 255 -22.30 -8.43 45.53
C SER A 255 -22.67 -7.26 46.45
N GLY A 256 -22.50 -7.46 47.76
CA GLY A 256 -22.91 -6.48 48.76
C GLY A 256 -22.08 -5.20 48.77
N SER A 257 -20.95 -5.14 48.05
CA SER A 257 -20.12 -3.95 47.90
C SER A 257 -20.76 -2.90 46.99
N ILE A 258 -21.56 -3.33 46.01
CA ILE A 258 -22.26 -2.44 45.09
C ILE A 258 -23.58 -1.99 45.72
N ARG A 259 -23.64 -0.69 46.05
CA ARG A 259 -24.83 -0.08 46.66
C ARG A 259 -25.93 0.08 45.61
N LYS A 260 -27.16 0.29 46.09
CA LYS A 260 -28.33 0.43 45.22
C LYS A 260 -28.19 1.65 44.30
N GLU A 261 -27.71 2.76 44.82
CA GLU A 261 -27.44 3.99 44.06
C GLU A 261 -26.36 3.80 42.99
N ASP A 262 -25.35 2.97 43.26
CA ASP A 262 -24.28 2.66 42.32
C ASP A 262 -24.82 1.78 41.18
N LEU A 263 -25.67 0.80 41.51
CA LEU A 263 -26.36 -0.03 40.52
C LEU A 263 -27.27 0.78 39.59
N ASP A 264 -27.84 1.90 40.05
CA ASP A 264 -28.65 2.78 39.21
C ASP A 264 -27.82 3.42 38.08
N TYR A 265 -26.55 3.78 38.34
CA TYR A 265 -25.64 4.24 37.28
C TYR A 265 -25.32 3.13 36.27
N ILE A 266 -25.13 1.89 36.74
CA ILE A 266 -24.87 0.74 35.87
C ILE A 266 -26.06 0.48 34.95
N ARG A 267 -27.27 0.42 35.51
CA ARG A 267 -28.52 0.28 34.73
C ARG A 267 -28.69 1.41 33.72
N ASN A 268 -28.42 2.65 34.13
CA ASN A 268 -28.50 3.80 33.23
C ASN A 268 -27.49 3.69 32.07
N GLY A 269 -26.26 3.27 32.34
CA GLY A 269 -25.25 3.02 31.30
C GLY A 269 -25.71 1.97 30.30
N PHE A 270 -26.21 0.83 30.79
CA PHE A 270 -26.77 -0.21 29.94
C PHE A 270 -27.94 0.30 29.08
N VAL A 271 -28.94 0.92 29.70
CA VAL A 271 -30.15 1.37 28.99
C VAL A 271 -29.85 2.47 27.98
N THR A 272 -28.95 3.42 28.30
CA THR A 272 -28.63 4.53 27.40
C THR A 272 -27.73 4.13 26.23
N ALA A 273 -26.75 3.24 26.45
CA ALA A 273 -25.89 2.76 25.37
C ALA A 273 -26.61 1.72 24.49
N ILE A 274 -27.20 0.67 25.09
CA ILE A 274 -27.90 -0.38 24.34
C ILE A 274 -29.19 0.15 23.70
N GLY A 275 -29.84 1.13 24.32
CA GLY A 275 -31.04 1.76 23.78
C GLY A 275 -30.77 2.67 22.58
N ASN A 276 -29.52 3.09 22.36
CA ASN A 276 -29.15 3.94 21.25
C ASN A 276 -28.73 3.08 20.04
N ALA A 277 -29.56 3.05 19.00
CA ALA A 277 -29.28 2.30 17.78
C ALA A 277 -27.98 2.71 17.07
N SER A 278 -27.46 3.91 17.37
CA SER A 278 -26.18 4.35 16.82
C SER A 278 -24.95 3.82 17.56
N ILE A 279 -25.13 3.32 18.77
CA ILE A 279 -24.07 2.72 19.60
C ILE A 279 -24.20 1.20 19.56
N PHE A 280 -25.44 0.71 19.61
CA PHE A 280 -25.80 -0.69 19.68
C PHE A 280 -26.78 -1.02 18.54
N PRO A 281 -26.27 -1.45 17.37
CA PRO A 281 -27.08 -1.78 16.20
C PRO A 281 -28.18 -2.81 16.47
N ARG A 282 -29.29 -2.68 15.75
CA ARG A 282 -30.48 -3.54 15.88
C ARG A 282 -30.70 -4.43 14.67
N GLY A 283 -29.62 -4.74 13.96
CA GLY A 283 -29.63 -5.51 12.71
C GLY A 283 -29.72 -7.02 12.90
N GLY A 284 -29.70 -7.52 14.14
CA GLY A 284 -29.66 -8.95 14.43
C GLY A 284 -28.26 -9.58 14.44
N PHE A 285 -27.22 -8.76 14.38
CA PHE A 285 -25.81 -9.19 14.40
C PHE A 285 -25.20 -9.21 15.79
N ILE A 286 -25.95 -8.83 16.83
CA ILE A 286 -25.44 -8.81 18.20
C ILE A 286 -26.38 -9.62 19.10
N GLU A 287 -25.83 -10.60 19.78
CA GLU A 287 -26.51 -11.35 20.84
C GLU A 287 -25.96 -10.91 22.19
N VAL A 288 -26.84 -10.54 23.13
CA VAL A 288 -26.45 -10.11 24.47
C VAL A 288 -26.88 -11.13 25.51
N THR A 289 -25.94 -11.47 26.37
CA THR A 289 -26.16 -12.28 27.58
C THR A 289 -25.72 -11.47 28.79
N VAL A 290 -26.49 -11.47 29.87
CA VAL A 290 -26.12 -10.80 31.13
C VAL A 290 -26.22 -11.78 32.29
N VAL A 291 -25.11 -11.97 32.99
CA VAL A 291 -25.02 -12.74 34.22
C VAL A 291 -24.63 -11.80 35.36
N VAL A 292 -25.32 -11.94 36.50
CA VAL A 292 -24.96 -11.25 37.74
C VAL A 292 -24.37 -12.27 38.70
N PHE A 293 -23.24 -11.96 39.32
CA PHE A 293 -22.63 -12.78 40.36
C PHE A 293 -22.56 -12.05 41.70
N GLY A 294 -22.60 -12.80 42.79
CA GLY A 294 -22.69 -12.29 44.15
C GLY A 294 -23.47 -13.25 45.02
N GLY A 295 -23.10 -13.40 46.29
CA GLY A 295 -23.85 -14.25 47.21
C GLY A 295 -23.05 -14.67 48.42
N ASN A 296 -23.57 -15.65 49.17
CA ASN A 296 -22.90 -16.20 50.35
C ASN A 296 -22.61 -17.69 50.14
N ALA A 297 -21.66 -18.22 50.91
CA ALA A 297 -21.40 -19.66 50.96
C ALA A 297 -22.69 -20.46 51.21
N GLY A 298 -22.91 -21.53 50.44
CA GLY A 298 -24.11 -22.37 50.52
C GLY A 298 -25.40 -21.71 50.00
N SER A 299 -25.30 -20.67 49.17
CA SER A 299 -26.44 -20.03 48.48
C SER A 299 -26.14 -19.84 47.00
N LEU A 300 -27.16 -19.44 46.22
CA LEU A 300 -26.98 -19.11 44.81
C LEU A 300 -26.00 -17.93 44.66
N THR A 301 -24.90 -18.15 43.95
CA THR A 301 -23.79 -17.19 43.83
C THR A 301 -23.69 -16.49 42.48
N CYS A 302 -24.53 -16.87 41.53
CA CYS A 302 -24.72 -16.15 40.27
C CYS A 302 -26.08 -16.47 39.65
N LYS A 303 -26.56 -15.63 38.74
CA LYS A 303 -27.81 -15.85 38.00
C LYS A 303 -27.75 -15.23 36.61
N ILE A 304 -28.39 -15.89 35.66
CA ILE A 304 -28.67 -15.30 34.35
C ILE A 304 -29.77 -14.25 34.52
N VAL A 305 -29.48 -13.00 34.15
CA VAL A 305 -30.48 -11.92 34.11
C VAL A 305 -31.07 -11.78 32.72
N LEU A 306 -30.23 -11.88 31.69
CA LEU A 306 -30.66 -11.89 30.29
C LEU A 306 -30.06 -13.15 29.64
N ASN A 307 -30.93 -14.08 29.26
CA ASN A 307 -30.54 -15.21 28.40
C ASN A 307 -30.04 -14.68 27.04
N PRO A 308 -29.24 -15.46 26.31
CA PRO A 308 -28.75 -15.07 24.98
C PRO A 308 -29.90 -14.55 24.11
N THR A 309 -29.85 -13.26 23.79
CA THR A 309 -30.90 -12.55 23.08
C THR A 309 -30.31 -11.75 21.94
N VAL A 310 -30.62 -12.15 20.70
CA VAL A 310 -30.32 -11.38 19.50
C VAL A 310 -31.07 -10.04 19.52
N VAL A 311 -30.34 -8.95 19.33
CA VAL A 311 -30.87 -7.58 19.40
C VAL A 311 -31.41 -7.14 18.05
N THR A 312 -32.73 -6.96 18.00
CA THR A 312 -33.48 -6.46 16.85
C THR A 312 -34.47 -5.38 17.29
N ASN A 313 -35.21 -4.79 16.35
CA ASN A 313 -36.29 -3.87 16.69
C ASN A 313 -37.42 -4.54 17.49
N GLU A 314 -37.59 -5.85 17.36
CA GLU A 314 -38.59 -6.63 18.10
C GLU A 314 -38.13 -6.94 19.54
N THR A 315 -36.86 -7.25 19.74
CA THR A 315 -36.34 -7.72 21.04
C THR A 315 -35.82 -6.58 21.94
N ILE A 316 -35.48 -5.42 21.38
CA ILE A 316 -34.84 -4.32 22.13
C ILE A 316 -35.62 -3.88 23.37
N ASN A 317 -36.95 -3.79 23.31
CA ASN A 317 -37.76 -3.39 24.46
C ASN A 317 -37.70 -4.40 25.61
N TYR A 318 -37.63 -5.70 25.29
CA TYR A 318 -37.44 -6.76 26.27
C TYR A 318 -36.06 -6.68 26.92
N VAL A 319 -35.02 -6.46 26.10
CA VAL A 319 -33.63 -6.28 26.56
C VAL A 319 -33.56 -5.10 27.54
N LEU A 320 -33.98 -3.89 27.13
CA LEU A 320 -33.90 -2.68 27.97
C LEU A 320 -34.72 -2.81 29.27
N THR A 321 -35.91 -3.41 29.20
CA THR A 321 -36.74 -3.63 30.39
C THR A 321 -36.10 -4.61 31.37
N THR A 322 -35.41 -5.63 30.86
CA THR A 322 -34.70 -6.62 31.68
C THR A 322 -33.48 -6.00 32.35
N LEU A 323 -32.67 -5.25 31.59
CA LEU A 323 -31.50 -4.53 32.10
C LEU A 323 -31.87 -3.52 33.19
N ASN A 324 -32.96 -2.77 33.01
CA ASN A 324 -33.43 -1.81 34.01
C ASN A 324 -33.95 -2.45 35.32
N LYS A 325 -34.17 -3.78 35.31
CA LYS A 325 -34.65 -4.55 36.47
C LYS A 325 -33.55 -5.40 37.13
N ILE A 326 -32.31 -5.36 36.63
CA ILE A 326 -31.16 -6.03 37.25
C ILE A 326 -31.14 -5.71 38.75
N ALA A 327 -30.99 -6.67 39.64
CA ALA A 327 -30.90 -6.46 41.08
C ALA A 327 -29.66 -7.14 41.65
N THR A 328 -29.06 -6.53 42.68
CA THR A 328 -27.92 -7.08 43.42
C THR A 328 -28.23 -8.48 43.99
N MET A 329 -27.16 -9.25 44.18
CA MET A 329 -27.10 -10.52 44.91
C MET A 329 -26.20 -10.31 46.14
N PRO A 330 -26.76 -9.87 47.27
CA PRO A 330 -25.98 -9.45 48.44
C PRO A 330 -25.06 -10.55 48.94
N GLY A 331 -23.83 -10.17 49.31
CA GLY A 331 -22.82 -11.09 49.81
C GLY A 331 -21.44 -10.73 49.25
N PHE A 332 -20.64 -11.75 48.95
CA PHE A 332 -19.29 -11.67 48.42
C PHE A 332 -19.27 -11.85 46.90
N ALA A 333 -18.23 -11.35 46.25
CA ALA A 333 -18.04 -11.42 44.80
C ALA A 333 -17.57 -12.82 44.36
N ALA A 334 -18.50 -13.60 43.80
CA ALA A 334 -18.24 -14.93 43.26
C ALA A 334 -17.87 -14.88 41.76
N THR A 335 -16.78 -14.18 41.43
CA THR A 335 -16.38 -13.91 40.03
C THR A 335 -16.24 -15.18 39.20
N SER A 336 -15.65 -16.24 39.75
CA SER A 336 -15.51 -17.53 39.05
C SER A 336 -16.87 -18.15 38.71
N CYS A 337 -17.87 -18.06 39.57
CA CYS A 337 -19.21 -18.54 39.25
C CYS A 337 -19.85 -17.72 38.11
N GLY A 338 -19.66 -16.40 38.13
CA GLY A 338 -20.12 -15.52 37.06
C GLY A 338 -19.52 -15.91 35.71
N ILE A 339 -18.21 -16.11 35.66
CA ILE A 339 -17.47 -16.52 34.46
C ILE A 339 -17.95 -17.89 33.97
N LEU A 340 -17.97 -18.91 34.83
CA LEU A 340 -18.38 -20.26 34.44
C LEU A 340 -19.84 -20.31 33.94
N LEU A 341 -20.77 -19.71 34.69
CA LEU A 341 -22.19 -19.67 34.29
C LEU A 341 -22.36 -18.88 32.99
N GLY A 342 -21.65 -17.77 32.82
CA GLY A 342 -21.70 -16.97 31.60
C GLY A 342 -21.17 -17.74 30.39
N CYS A 343 -20.05 -18.45 30.56
CA CYS A 343 -19.49 -19.33 29.54
C CYS A 343 -20.50 -20.39 29.12
N ASP A 344 -21.01 -21.19 30.06
CA ASP A 344 -21.98 -22.26 29.78
C ASP A 344 -23.29 -21.73 29.19
N THR A 345 -23.71 -20.51 29.57
CA THR A 345 -24.91 -19.89 29.03
C THR A 345 -24.73 -19.49 27.55
N ILE A 346 -23.57 -18.95 27.19
CA ILE A 346 -23.28 -18.55 25.81
C ILE A 346 -23.02 -19.78 24.93
N THR A 347 -22.24 -20.76 25.40
CA THR A 347 -21.98 -21.98 24.63
C THR A 347 -23.25 -22.80 24.37
N ALA A 348 -24.25 -22.68 25.25
CA ALA A 348 -25.58 -23.26 25.05
C ALA A 348 -26.49 -22.47 24.10
N SER A 349 -26.09 -21.28 23.64
CA SER A 349 -26.86 -20.48 22.68
C SER A 349 -26.99 -21.22 21.35
N SER A 350 -28.16 -21.15 20.71
CA SER A 350 -28.40 -21.82 19.42
C SER A 350 -27.57 -21.27 18.26
N ILE A 351 -27.00 -20.08 18.43
CA ILE A 351 -26.17 -19.43 17.41
C ILE A 351 -24.68 -19.46 17.77
N PHE A 352 -24.31 -20.09 18.89
CA PHE A 352 -22.92 -20.17 19.31
C PHE A 352 -22.09 -20.95 18.28
N ALA A 353 -20.97 -20.36 17.91
CA ALA A 353 -19.94 -20.97 17.09
C ALA A 353 -18.58 -20.41 17.54
N PRO A 354 -17.53 -21.24 17.69
CA PRO A 354 -16.20 -20.76 18.06
C PRO A 354 -15.65 -19.70 17.08
N GLU A 355 -16.08 -19.73 15.83
CA GLU A 355 -15.73 -18.73 14.81
C GLU A 355 -16.50 -17.41 14.91
N ASN A 356 -17.56 -17.34 15.73
CA ASN A 356 -18.22 -16.06 15.97
C ASN A 356 -17.31 -15.17 16.80
N ARG A 357 -17.53 -13.87 16.67
CA ARG A 357 -16.91 -12.88 17.54
C ARG A 357 -17.49 -12.96 18.96
N HIS A 358 -16.67 -13.21 19.96
CA HIS A 358 -17.08 -13.26 21.37
C HIS A 358 -16.48 -12.10 22.14
N VAL A 359 -17.31 -11.32 22.84
CA VAL A 359 -16.84 -10.23 23.69
C VAL A 359 -17.35 -10.42 25.10
N VAL A 360 -16.45 -10.42 26.08
CA VAL A 360 -16.78 -10.52 27.49
C VAL A 360 -16.53 -9.16 28.17
N MET A 361 -17.46 -8.71 28.98
CA MET A 361 -17.32 -7.51 29.79
C MET A 361 -17.59 -7.84 31.24
N LEU A 362 -16.54 -7.76 32.05
CA LEU A 362 -16.59 -7.92 33.50
C LEU A 362 -16.70 -6.55 34.19
N ILE A 363 -17.69 -6.38 35.03
CA ILE A 363 -17.93 -5.12 35.76
C ILE A 363 -17.92 -5.45 37.23
N SER A 364 -16.98 -4.89 38.00
CA SER A 364 -16.84 -5.20 39.44
C SER A 364 -16.09 -4.11 40.19
N ASP A 365 -16.42 -3.91 41.47
CA ASP A 365 -15.68 -3.00 42.36
C ASP A 365 -14.57 -3.70 43.16
N GLY A 366 -14.32 -5.00 42.98
CA GLY A 366 -13.40 -5.72 43.86
C GLY A 366 -12.80 -6.98 43.25
N LYS A 367 -11.83 -7.55 43.99
CA LYS A 367 -11.33 -8.89 43.69
C LYS A 367 -12.39 -9.94 44.00
N ALA A 368 -12.25 -11.10 43.35
CA ALA A 368 -12.98 -12.29 43.74
C ALA A 368 -12.82 -12.54 45.25
N SER A 369 -13.94 -12.71 45.95
CA SER A 369 -13.98 -12.90 47.41
C SER A 369 -14.80 -14.11 47.84
N LEU A 370 -15.40 -14.83 46.88
CA LEU A 370 -16.10 -16.08 47.11
C LEU A 370 -15.70 -17.12 46.07
N LEU A 371 -15.49 -18.34 46.54
CA LEU A 371 -15.17 -19.49 45.70
C LEU A 371 -16.41 -20.00 45.00
N CYS A 372 -16.24 -20.38 43.74
CA CYS A 372 -17.13 -21.30 43.03
C CYS A 372 -16.49 -22.68 43.02
N ASN A 373 -17.28 -23.73 43.16
CA ASN A 373 -16.81 -25.07 42.83
C ASN A 373 -16.89 -25.31 41.30
N ILE A 374 -16.05 -26.23 40.82
CA ILE A 374 -15.98 -26.66 39.42
C ILE A 374 -16.69 -28.01 39.30
N ASP A 375 -17.86 -28.16 39.94
CA ASP A 375 -18.70 -29.37 39.82
C ASP A 375 -20.02 -29.09 39.07
N GLY A 376 -20.23 -27.85 38.62
CA GLY A 376 -21.31 -27.42 37.74
C GLY A 376 -22.59 -26.98 38.45
N ASP A 377 -22.60 -26.88 39.79
CA ASP A 377 -23.78 -26.40 40.53
C ASP A 377 -23.79 -24.89 40.80
N TYR A 378 -22.68 -24.20 40.48
CA TYR A 378 -22.50 -22.76 40.60
C TYR A 378 -22.79 -22.22 42.02
N SER A 379 -22.55 -23.04 43.03
CA SER A 379 -22.71 -22.71 44.44
C SER A 379 -21.35 -22.56 45.12
N ALA A 380 -21.32 -21.85 46.24
CA ALA A 380 -20.10 -21.64 46.99
C ALA A 380 -19.81 -22.77 47.98
N ASP A 381 -18.66 -23.42 47.79
CA ASP A 381 -18.18 -24.57 48.57
C ASP A 381 -17.09 -24.22 49.59
N THR A 382 -16.84 -25.15 50.53
CA THR A 382 -15.67 -25.11 51.39
C THR A 382 -14.42 -25.38 50.56
N GLY A 383 -13.75 -24.30 50.13
CA GLY A 383 -12.53 -24.34 49.33
C GLY A 383 -11.54 -25.38 49.83
N GLY A 384 -11.26 -26.39 49.01
CA GLY A 384 -10.24 -27.42 49.24
C GLY A 384 -8.80 -26.88 49.19
N GLY A 385 -8.54 -25.71 49.78
CA GLY A 385 -7.27 -24.99 49.78
C GLY A 385 -7.08 -23.96 48.66
N MET A 386 -8.03 -23.84 47.72
CA MET A 386 -8.00 -22.83 46.66
C MET A 386 -8.56 -21.50 47.15
N ASP A 387 -7.95 -20.38 46.76
CA ASP A 387 -8.46 -19.04 47.07
C ASP A 387 -9.35 -18.49 45.93
N PRO A 388 -10.29 -17.56 46.23
CA PRO A 388 -11.22 -17.01 45.24
C PRO A 388 -10.57 -16.38 43.99
N VAL A 389 -9.39 -15.76 44.16
CA VAL A 389 -8.68 -15.09 43.07
C VAL A 389 -8.12 -16.13 42.10
N THR A 390 -7.49 -17.20 42.60
CA THR A 390 -7.04 -18.32 41.78
C THR A 390 -8.21 -19.02 41.07
N ALA A 391 -9.36 -19.18 41.73
CA ALA A 391 -10.53 -19.79 41.11
C ALA A 391 -11.06 -18.96 39.92
N ALA A 392 -11.01 -17.63 39.99
CA ALA A 392 -11.42 -16.75 38.90
C ALA A 392 -10.49 -16.88 37.68
N VAL A 393 -9.19 -17.03 37.91
CA VAL A 393 -8.20 -17.30 36.85
C VAL A 393 -8.50 -18.61 36.14
N ILE A 394 -8.78 -19.69 36.88
CA ILE A 394 -9.12 -20.99 36.29
C ILE A 394 -10.43 -20.92 35.47
N ALA A 395 -11.44 -20.22 35.98
CA ALA A 395 -12.70 -20.01 35.26
C ALA A 395 -12.49 -19.23 33.95
N ARG A 396 -11.60 -18.24 33.98
CA ARG A 396 -11.22 -17.43 32.82
C ARG A 396 -10.49 -18.27 31.77
N ASP A 397 -9.54 -19.10 32.18
CA ASP A 397 -8.81 -20.01 31.27
C ASP A 397 -9.77 -21.03 30.61
N TYR A 398 -10.76 -21.54 31.37
CA TYR A 398 -11.81 -22.39 30.82
C TYR A 398 -12.63 -21.66 29.75
N MET A 399 -13.03 -20.41 29.99
CA MET A 399 -13.78 -19.62 29.01
C MET A 399 -12.99 -19.36 27.73
N ILE A 400 -11.70 -19.02 27.84
CA ILE A 400 -10.79 -18.85 26.70
C ILE A 400 -10.79 -20.11 25.82
N ASP A 401 -10.64 -21.28 26.44
CA ASP A 401 -10.64 -22.57 25.74
C ASP A 401 -11.98 -22.84 25.04
N GLN A 402 -13.10 -22.60 25.73
CA GLN A 402 -14.43 -22.83 25.16
C GLN A 402 -14.76 -21.89 23.99
N PHE A 403 -14.29 -20.64 24.04
CA PHE A 403 -14.54 -19.66 22.99
C PHE A 403 -13.49 -19.73 21.87
N GLY A 404 -12.41 -20.49 22.04
CA GLY A 404 -11.33 -20.58 21.05
C GLY A 404 -10.51 -19.30 20.91
N MET A 405 -10.49 -18.44 21.94
CA MET A 405 -9.83 -17.14 21.91
C MET A 405 -8.32 -17.28 21.70
N ASN A 406 -7.76 -16.57 20.71
CA ASN A 406 -6.33 -16.59 20.41
C ASN A 406 -5.72 -15.21 20.70
N PRO A 407 -4.59 -15.14 21.45
CA PRO A 407 -4.01 -13.86 21.82
C PRO A 407 -3.39 -13.09 20.65
N MET A 408 -3.27 -13.69 19.46
CA MET A 408 -2.90 -12.99 18.22
C MET A 408 -4.09 -12.35 17.51
N ASP A 409 -5.32 -12.68 17.92
CA ASP A 409 -6.52 -12.04 17.40
C ASP A 409 -6.59 -10.65 18.05
N ASP A 410 -6.68 -9.59 17.24
CA ASP A 410 -6.60 -8.18 17.67
C ASP A 410 -7.90 -7.68 18.35
N GLU A 411 -8.57 -8.61 19.03
CA GLU A 411 -9.91 -8.45 19.55
C GLU A 411 -9.94 -8.26 21.07
N ILE A 412 -10.95 -7.52 21.51
CA ILE A 412 -11.21 -7.33 22.92
C ILE A 412 -12.05 -8.51 23.38
N ASP A 413 -11.41 -9.50 23.98
CA ASP A 413 -12.12 -10.67 24.48
C ASP A 413 -12.68 -10.44 25.88
N MET A 414 -11.99 -9.65 26.72
CA MET A 414 -12.45 -9.35 28.08
C MET A 414 -12.12 -7.93 28.56
N VAL A 415 -13.13 -7.10 28.83
CA VAL A 415 -12.96 -5.74 29.42
C VAL A 415 -13.35 -5.72 30.88
N ALA A 416 -12.56 -5.05 31.73
CA ALA A 416 -12.96 -4.77 33.11
C ALA A 416 -13.28 -3.29 33.36
N VAL A 417 -14.38 -3.00 34.07
CA VAL A 417 -14.64 -1.66 34.65
C VAL A 417 -14.57 -1.76 36.17
N HIS A 418 -13.68 -0.97 36.78
CA HIS A 418 -13.33 -1.05 38.20
C HIS A 418 -13.32 0.32 38.89
N VAL A 419 -13.65 0.38 40.20
CA VAL A 419 -13.86 1.63 40.97
C VAL A 419 -13.00 1.76 42.25
N THR A 420 -12.18 0.77 42.62
CA THR A 420 -11.45 0.78 43.92
C THR A 420 -9.93 0.98 43.81
N ASP A 421 -9.13 0.03 44.31
CA ASP A 421 -7.70 0.21 44.56
C ASP A 421 -6.77 -0.26 43.42
N TYR A 422 -5.53 0.21 43.46
CA TYR A 422 -4.50 -0.16 42.48
C TYR A 422 -4.25 -1.68 42.42
N SER A 423 -4.42 -2.40 43.55
CA SER A 423 -4.15 -3.83 43.62
C SER A 423 -5.19 -4.68 42.91
N THR A 424 -6.43 -4.21 42.87
CA THR A 424 -7.57 -4.82 42.19
C THR A 424 -7.49 -4.52 40.71
N TYR A 425 -7.12 -3.29 40.35
CA TYR A 425 -6.81 -2.93 38.99
C TYR A 425 -5.71 -3.82 38.37
N THR A 426 -4.58 -4.02 39.06
CA THR A 426 -3.50 -4.88 38.55
C THR A 426 -3.94 -6.34 38.44
N TRP A 427 -4.78 -6.82 39.37
CA TRP A 427 -5.33 -8.17 39.27
C TRP A 427 -6.22 -8.35 38.05
N PHE A 428 -7.13 -7.42 37.77
CA PHE A 428 -7.93 -7.47 36.55
C PHE A 428 -7.04 -7.48 35.31
N ARG A 429 -6.06 -6.57 35.26
CA ARG A 429 -5.21 -6.34 34.08
C ARG A 429 -4.29 -7.53 33.80
N ASP A 430 -3.69 -8.10 34.84
CA ASP A 430 -2.61 -9.08 34.68
C ASP A 430 -3.16 -10.52 34.71
N GLU A 431 -4.27 -10.77 35.42
CA GLU A 431 -4.72 -12.14 35.73
C GLU A 431 -6.10 -12.50 35.19
N ILE A 432 -6.94 -11.52 34.81
CA ILE A 432 -8.33 -11.79 34.38
C ILE A 432 -8.56 -11.41 32.94
N VAL A 433 -8.29 -10.18 32.53
CA VAL A 433 -8.55 -9.78 31.13
C VAL A 433 -7.65 -10.53 30.15
N TRP A 434 -8.14 -10.67 28.92
CA TRP A 434 -7.48 -11.38 27.83
C TRP A 434 -7.65 -10.58 26.53
N PRO A 435 -6.60 -10.47 25.68
CA PRO A 435 -5.24 -10.98 25.90
C PRO A 435 -4.48 -10.24 27.03
N GLN A 436 -3.51 -10.94 27.65
CA GLN A 436 -2.71 -10.42 28.75
C GLN A 436 -1.72 -9.30 28.30
N PRO A 437 -1.15 -8.50 29.24
CA PRO A 437 -0.21 -7.44 28.92
C PRO A 437 0.98 -7.90 28.05
N GLY A 438 1.20 -7.24 26.91
CA GLY A 438 2.18 -7.63 25.89
C GLY A 438 1.61 -7.61 24.47
N TYR A 439 0.29 -7.66 24.36
CA TYR A 439 -0.48 -7.44 23.14
C TYR A 439 -1.06 -6.01 23.13
N THR A 440 -1.20 -5.41 21.96
CA THR A 440 -1.69 -4.03 21.83
C THR A 440 -3.19 -4.02 22.08
N ALA A 441 -3.61 -3.44 23.20
CA ALA A 441 -5.01 -3.11 23.36
C ALA A 441 -5.38 -2.10 22.25
N PRO A 442 -6.47 -2.34 21.52
CA PRO A 442 -6.88 -1.49 20.43
C PRO A 442 -7.09 -0.05 20.89
N PRO A 443 -7.03 0.94 19.97
CA PRO A 443 -7.13 2.33 20.36
C PRO A 443 -8.48 2.58 21.03
N PHE A 444 -8.40 2.87 22.33
CA PHE A 444 -9.48 3.47 23.07
C PHE A 444 -9.12 4.94 23.31
N ARG A 445 -10.14 5.78 23.47
CA ARG A 445 -9.93 7.22 23.69
C ARG A 445 -8.91 7.50 24.81
N THR A 446 -7.99 8.42 24.55
CA THR A 446 -6.91 8.80 25.47
C THR A 446 -7.39 9.50 26.76
N ASP A 447 -8.64 9.97 26.79
CA ASP A 447 -9.26 10.55 27.98
C ASP A 447 -9.87 9.51 28.92
N LEU A 448 -9.91 8.24 28.53
CA LEU A 448 -10.31 7.16 29.43
C LEU A 448 -9.09 6.73 30.28
N PRO A 449 -9.29 6.41 31.57
CA PRO A 449 -8.25 5.91 32.47
C PRO A 449 -7.94 4.43 32.18
N LEU A 450 -7.59 4.12 30.93
CA LEU A 450 -7.30 2.80 30.43
C LEU A 450 -5.79 2.55 30.47
N HIS A 451 -5.38 1.40 31.00
CA HIS A 451 -4.08 0.82 30.60
C HIS A 451 -4.27 -0.66 30.29
N GLY A 452 -4.15 -1.01 29.01
CA GLY A 452 -4.57 -2.31 28.49
C GLY A 452 -6.09 -2.43 28.38
N PHE A 453 -6.61 -3.65 28.46
CA PHE A 453 -8.04 -3.98 28.36
C PHE A 453 -8.85 -3.71 29.66
N VAL A 454 -8.33 -2.89 30.59
CA VAL A 454 -8.99 -2.55 31.86
C VAL A 454 -9.20 -1.05 31.99
N CYS A 455 -10.45 -0.66 32.26
CA CYS A 455 -10.86 0.71 32.56
C CYS A 455 -11.00 0.94 34.07
N ASN A 456 -10.24 1.90 34.59
CA ASN A 456 -10.30 2.27 36.01
C ASN A 456 -11.21 3.50 36.22
N ALA A 457 -12.51 3.28 36.39
CA ALA A 457 -13.47 4.33 36.74
C ALA A 457 -13.13 4.93 38.11
N THR A 458 -13.29 6.25 38.27
CA THR A 458 -13.01 6.88 39.58
C THR A 458 -14.22 6.75 40.51
N GLU A 459 -15.43 6.81 39.94
CA GLU A 459 -16.71 6.63 40.64
C GLU A 459 -17.76 6.02 39.72
N TRP A 460 -18.82 5.43 40.30
CA TRP A 460 -19.89 4.79 39.53
C TRP A 460 -20.68 5.76 38.63
N SER A 461 -20.70 7.06 38.93
CA SER A 461 -21.28 8.10 38.08
C SER A 461 -20.62 8.21 36.70
N ASP A 462 -19.36 7.78 36.56
CA ASP A 462 -18.64 7.76 35.28
C ASP A 462 -19.05 6.57 34.41
N PHE A 463 -19.62 5.52 35.02
CA PHE A 463 -19.91 4.26 34.35
C PHE A 463 -20.75 4.43 33.05
N PRO A 464 -21.83 5.23 33.00
CA PRO A 464 -22.59 5.39 31.76
C PRO A 464 -21.75 5.90 30.58
N PHE A 465 -20.81 6.80 30.83
CA PHE A 465 -19.92 7.33 29.81
C PHE A 465 -18.86 6.29 29.40
N ILE A 466 -18.28 5.60 30.37
CA ILE A 466 -17.28 4.55 30.15
C ILE A 466 -17.88 3.39 29.35
N PHE A 467 -19.01 2.85 29.79
CA PHE A 467 -19.70 1.75 29.11
C PHE A 467 -20.07 2.12 27.68
N LYS A 468 -20.65 3.32 27.47
CA LYS A 468 -20.93 3.84 26.13
C LYS A 468 -19.66 3.84 25.26
N SER A 469 -18.55 4.36 25.77
CA SER A 469 -17.32 4.49 24.99
C SER A 469 -16.71 3.13 24.65
N ILE A 470 -16.71 2.19 25.59
CA ILE A 470 -16.24 0.81 25.36
C ILE A 470 -17.12 0.14 24.30
N ILE A 471 -18.44 0.16 24.46
CA ILE A 471 -19.37 -0.52 23.53
C ILE A 471 -19.30 0.09 22.13
N THR A 472 -19.18 1.42 22.00
CA THR A 472 -18.97 2.06 20.71
C THR A 472 -17.73 1.50 20.00
N ASN A 473 -16.62 1.39 20.72
CA ASN A 473 -15.35 0.88 20.18
C ASN A 473 -15.34 -0.63 19.94
N VAL A 474 -16.06 -1.41 20.75
CA VAL A 474 -16.15 -2.86 20.59
C VAL A 474 -17.02 -3.21 19.37
N LEU A 475 -18.23 -2.68 19.31
CA LEU A 475 -19.25 -3.12 18.35
C LEU A 475 -19.19 -2.40 17.01
N ASN A 476 -18.44 -1.29 16.90
CA ASN A 476 -18.39 -0.51 15.66
C ASN A 476 -16.95 -0.21 15.23
N ARG A 477 -16.03 -1.17 15.42
CA ARG A 477 -14.73 -1.10 14.75
C ARG A 477 -14.91 -1.21 13.25
N ILE A 478 -14.12 -0.42 12.54
CA ILE A 478 -13.87 -0.62 11.13
C ILE A 478 -12.37 -0.83 11.02
N THR A 479 -11.95 -1.96 10.47
CA THR A 479 -10.55 -2.14 10.09
C THR A 479 -10.46 -1.70 8.64
N LEU A 480 -9.66 -0.67 8.36
CA LEU A 480 -9.53 -0.18 6.99
C LEU A 480 -8.35 -0.84 6.29
N THR A 481 -8.64 -1.64 5.26
CA THR A 481 -7.62 -1.99 4.26
C THR A 481 -7.84 -1.16 3.00
N ALA A 482 -6.81 -0.37 2.64
CA ALA A 482 -6.79 0.36 1.39
C ALA A 482 -6.12 -0.51 0.32
N ASP A 483 -6.91 -1.37 -0.33
CA ASP A 483 -6.43 -2.24 -1.41
C ASP A 483 -6.62 -1.61 -2.79
N ILE A 484 -5.67 -1.84 -3.70
CA ILE A 484 -5.80 -1.46 -5.11
C ILE A 484 -6.50 -2.61 -5.84
N VAL A 485 -7.72 -2.40 -6.31
CA VAL A 485 -8.47 -3.42 -7.08
C VAL A 485 -8.35 -3.14 -8.57
N GLN A 486 -7.50 -3.92 -9.24
CA GLN A 486 -7.42 -3.93 -10.71
C GLN A 486 -8.67 -4.58 -11.32
N ALA A 487 -9.33 -3.90 -12.27
CA ALA A 487 -10.39 -4.50 -13.08
C ALA A 487 -9.81 -5.06 -14.40
N SER A 488 -10.17 -6.30 -14.74
CA SER A 488 -9.44 -7.12 -15.73
C SER A 488 -9.91 -6.98 -17.20
N VAL A 489 -8.93 -6.98 -18.10
CA VAL A 489 -8.81 -7.53 -19.47
C VAL A 489 -9.93 -7.34 -20.52
N THR A 490 -9.66 -6.46 -21.52
CA THR A 490 -9.74 -6.81 -22.97
C THR A 490 -8.83 -5.91 -23.85
N ASP A 491 -7.72 -6.51 -24.34
CA ASP A 491 -7.01 -6.33 -25.64
C ASP A 491 -6.05 -5.14 -25.96
N PRO A 492 -4.94 -5.29 -26.72
CA PRO A 492 -3.76 -6.16 -26.62
C PRO A 492 -2.46 -5.32 -26.39
N LYS A 493 -1.56 -5.76 -25.48
CA LYS A 493 -0.37 -5.05 -24.94
C LYS A 493 -0.66 -3.98 -23.87
N ILE A 494 -1.51 -4.33 -22.91
CA ILE A 494 -2.10 -3.46 -21.88
C ILE A 494 -1.43 -3.70 -20.52
N VAL A 495 -0.69 -2.72 -19.99
CA VAL A 495 -0.43 -2.50 -18.55
C VAL A 495 -0.27 -0.98 -18.44
N ASN A 496 -1.32 -0.16 -18.28
CA ASN A 496 -1.52 0.59 -17.03
C ASN A 496 -2.62 1.69 -17.12
N ASN A 497 -3.56 1.66 -18.06
CA ASN A 497 -4.48 2.80 -18.27
C ASN A 497 -5.91 2.63 -17.75
N ILE A 498 -6.17 1.74 -16.79
CA ILE A 498 -7.50 1.63 -16.16
C ILE A 498 -7.39 1.23 -14.68
N ASP A 499 -6.66 2.00 -13.88
CA ASP A 499 -6.62 1.80 -12.42
C ASP A 499 -7.75 2.59 -11.74
N GLY A 500 -8.69 1.86 -11.13
CA GLY A 500 -9.62 2.40 -10.15
C GLY A 500 -9.21 1.90 -8.78
N VAL A 501 -9.31 2.76 -7.76
CA VAL A 501 -9.05 2.35 -6.38
C VAL A 501 -10.39 1.93 -5.77
N LEU A 502 -10.44 0.74 -5.18
CA LEU A 502 -11.55 0.29 -4.36
C LEU A 502 -11.03 0.02 -2.94
N ILE A 503 -11.27 0.95 -2.03
CA ILE A 503 -11.08 0.68 -0.60
C ILE A 503 -12.20 -0.26 -0.15
N ILE A 504 -11.85 -1.37 0.47
CA ILE A 504 -12.80 -2.30 1.07
C ILE A 504 -12.77 -2.03 2.57
N PRO A 505 -13.81 -1.41 3.16
CA PRO A 505 -13.96 -1.46 4.61
C PRO A 505 -14.18 -2.92 5.02
N GLN A 506 -13.38 -3.42 5.96
CA GLN A 506 -13.65 -4.69 6.65
C GLN A 506 -14.25 -4.44 8.04
#